data_AF-K2RUW6-F1
#
_entry.id   AF-K2RUW6-F1
#
_cell.length_a   1.000
_cell.length_b   1.000
_cell.length_c   1.000
_cell.angle_alpha   90.00
_cell.angle_beta   90.00
_cell.angle_gamma   90.00
#
_symmetry.space_group_name_H-M   'P 1'
#
loop_
_entity.id
_entity.type
_entity.pdbx_description
1 polymer ?
#
loop_
_entity_poly.entity_id
_entity_poly.type
_entity_poly.pdbx_seq_one_letter_code
_entity_poly.pdbx_strand_id
1 'polypeptide(L)'
;MPDGTSLRTPEGTQRLESLGVSRCVWSWRGSKTGTPLYLPITSRRVNLDTIDNSKVISEAVREGRWQTRPLSEVLQRAHTVGSCVVHQTQPPRTTGRIYARTNASTTHAHRRWDADFVTLRKLLEDGTLGRVVDFNTHFDRYSPTLRAGWKAETRPGNGAIYDLGTHLIDQVVTLFGLPAKITAFIGNQRADAPRGAGHADPGDSFTVHLHYNDGLLATARAAVMSTEEEQLRFWVRGEKGSFKKYHLDVQEDQLLAGLRPGQEGYGFDPESHYGTLTLLKDGKPVRQTHPTLPPQTYVEYYRVLEKALNGEGEVPVKAEEAAAVIRLIELAKESSQSGKTLDV
;
A
#
# COMPACT_ATOMS: atom_id res chain seq x y z
N MET A 1 -16.71 73.60 -6.51
CA MET A 1 -15.39 74.25 -6.38
C MET A 1 -14.53 73.37 -5.47
N PRO A 2 -13.20 73.30 -5.72
CA PRO A 2 -12.35 72.12 -5.47
C PRO A 2 -11.75 72.09 -4.04
N ASP A 3 -11.09 71.04 -3.55
CA ASP A 3 -10.16 70.06 -4.18
C ASP A 3 -10.30 68.62 -3.56
N GLY A 4 -9.55 67.56 -3.95
CA GLY A 4 -8.57 67.39 -5.03
C GLY A 4 -8.21 65.91 -5.30
N THR A 5 -8.14 65.53 -6.58
CA THR A 5 -7.29 64.47 -7.21
C THR A 5 -6.87 63.23 -6.39
N SER A 6 -7.39 62.03 -6.71
CA SER A 6 -6.94 61.12 -7.79
C SER A 6 -5.69 60.27 -7.47
N LEU A 7 -5.85 58.93 -7.50
CA LEU A 7 -5.22 58.05 -8.51
C LEU A 7 -6.01 56.72 -8.66
N ARG A 8 -5.81 56.00 -9.76
CA ARG A 8 -6.78 55.03 -10.34
C ARG A 8 -6.36 53.54 -10.27
N THR A 9 -7.38 52.66 -10.18
CA THR A 9 -7.55 51.33 -10.86
C THR A 9 -6.57 50.17 -10.57
N PRO A 10 -6.91 48.89 -10.87
CA PRO A 10 -8.13 48.35 -11.51
C PRO A 10 -8.88 47.23 -10.73
N GLU A 11 -9.90 46.69 -11.38
CA GLU A 11 -10.92 45.73 -10.92
C GLU A 11 -10.46 44.24 -10.88
N GLY A 12 -11.31 43.38 -10.30
CA GLY A 12 -11.23 41.91 -10.36
C GLY A 12 -10.64 41.25 -9.11
N THR A 13 -11.17 40.15 -8.55
CA THR A 13 -12.28 39.28 -8.98
C THR A 13 -12.97 38.63 -7.76
N GLN A 14 -14.17 38.11 -7.98
CA GLN A 14 -15.16 37.52 -7.06
C GLN A 14 -14.68 36.70 -5.85
N ARG A 15 -15.51 36.72 -4.79
CA ARG A 15 -15.51 35.78 -3.65
C ARG A 15 -15.53 34.31 -4.09
N LEU A 16 -14.65 33.51 -3.47
CA LEU A 16 -14.92 32.10 -3.15
C LEU A 16 -14.37 31.79 -1.75
N GLU A 17 -15.13 32.17 -0.72
CA GLU A 17 -14.97 31.60 0.62
C GLU A 17 -15.80 30.31 0.72
N SER A 18 -15.16 29.15 0.92
CA SER A 18 -15.67 27.98 1.68
C SER A 18 -14.92 26.66 1.37
N LEU A 19 -13.64 26.57 1.72
CA LEU A 19 -13.01 25.28 2.05
C LEU A 19 -12.25 25.40 3.37
N GLY A 20 -12.91 24.97 4.45
CA GLY A 20 -12.35 24.95 5.79
C GLY A 20 -11.29 23.87 5.96
N VAL A 21 -10.04 24.20 5.62
CA VAL A 21 -8.87 23.36 5.95
C VAL A 21 -8.26 23.86 7.25
N SER A 22 -8.63 23.22 8.36
CA SER A 22 -8.06 23.50 9.68
C SER A 22 -6.55 23.21 9.71
N ARG A 23 -5.73 24.26 9.65
CA ARG A 23 -4.27 24.14 9.85
C ARG A 23 -3.98 23.72 11.29
N CYS A 24 -3.53 22.48 11.48
CA CYS A 24 -2.91 22.08 12.75
C CYS A 24 -1.43 22.51 12.73
N VAL A 25 -1.09 23.55 13.51
CA VAL A 25 0.28 24.04 13.68
C VAL A 25 0.83 23.50 15.00
N TRP A 26 1.98 22.82 14.95
CA TRP A 26 2.75 22.50 16.15
C TRP A 26 4.18 23.01 16.02
N SER A 27 4.66 23.63 17.09
CA SER A 27 5.99 24.25 17.18
C SER A 27 6.91 23.41 18.06
N TRP A 28 8.23 23.45 17.79
CA TRP A 28 9.22 22.94 18.72
C TRP A 28 10.51 23.79 18.73
N ARG A 29 11.22 23.80 19.87
CA ARG A 29 12.36 24.69 20.16
C ARG A 29 13.66 23.89 20.35
N GLY A 30 14.78 24.47 19.87
CA GLY A 30 16.16 24.10 20.23
C GLY A 30 16.87 23.19 19.21
N SER A 31 18.19 23.26 19.00
CA SER A 31 19.19 24.20 19.55
C SER A 31 20.50 24.26 18.74
N LYS A 32 20.97 25.48 18.45
CA LYS A 32 22.36 26.05 18.30
C LYS A 32 23.59 25.19 17.89
N THR A 33 24.53 25.90 17.21
CA THR A 33 25.88 25.51 16.67
C THR A 33 25.82 24.54 15.47
N GLY A 34 26.71 24.49 14.47
CA GLY A 34 27.93 25.21 14.07
C GLY A 34 28.81 24.22 13.26
N THR A 35 29.46 24.49 12.12
CA THR A 35 29.77 25.70 11.31
C THR A 35 30.02 25.23 9.84
N PRO A 36 29.77 26.00 8.76
CA PRO A 36 29.70 25.41 7.40
C PRO A 36 31.07 25.04 6.80
N LEU A 37 31.21 23.78 6.39
CA LEU A 37 32.32 23.31 5.55
C LEU A 37 31.91 23.38 4.07
N TYR A 38 32.68 24.07 3.24
CA TYR A 38 32.50 24.09 1.79
C TYR A 38 33.51 23.16 1.12
N LEU A 39 33.01 22.22 0.32
CA LEU A 39 33.80 21.50 -0.68
C LEU A 39 33.05 21.54 -2.02
N PRO A 40 33.63 22.09 -3.09
CA PRO A 40 33.16 21.82 -4.44
C PRO A 40 33.67 20.45 -4.88
N ILE A 41 32.87 19.64 -5.58
CA ILE A 41 33.36 18.68 -6.57
C ILE A 41 32.21 18.22 -7.48
N THR A 42 32.61 17.93 -8.71
CA THR A 42 31.80 17.60 -9.89
C THR A 42 31.18 16.20 -9.85
N SER A 43 30.11 16.05 -10.64
CA SER A 43 29.45 14.80 -11.06
C SER A 43 30.24 13.48 -10.89
N ARG A 44 29.67 12.56 -10.10
CA ARG A 44 29.86 11.10 -10.20
C ARG A 44 28.73 10.36 -9.47
N ARG A 45 28.58 9.07 -9.78
CA ARG A 45 27.54 8.17 -9.23
C ARG A 45 27.51 8.23 -7.70
N VAL A 46 26.31 8.35 -7.13
CA VAL A 46 26.08 8.30 -5.68
C VAL A 46 26.33 6.86 -5.19
N ASN A 47 27.02 6.72 -4.07
CA ASN A 47 27.19 5.44 -3.39
C ASN A 47 26.03 5.25 -2.40
N LEU A 48 25.50 4.04 -2.23
CA LEU A 48 24.35 3.75 -1.35
C LEU A 48 24.62 4.20 0.10
N ASP A 49 25.87 4.11 0.56
CA ASP A 49 26.30 4.57 1.90
C ASP A 49 26.28 6.11 2.08
N THR A 50 26.05 6.87 1.01
CA THR A 50 26.09 8.36 1.04
C THR A 50 24.71 9.03 1.01
N ILE A 51 23.62 8.24 1.06
CA ILE A 51 22.29 8.78 1.32
C ILE A 51 22.25 9.28 2.77
N ASP A 52 22.16 10.60 2.90
CA ASP A 52 21.93 11.26 4.19
C ASP A 52 20.51 10.94 4.69
N ASN A 53 20.40 9.86 5.47
CA ASN A 53 19.15 9.37 6.06
C ASN A 53 18.41 10.41 6.93
N SER A 54 19.03 11.53 7.31
CA SER A 54 18.34 12.65 7.97
C SER A 54 17.39 13.43 7.04
N LYS A 55 17.54 13.26 5.71
CA LYS A 55 16.74 13.97 4.68
C LYS A 55 15.57 13.15 4.14
N VAL A 56 15.43 11.88 4.52
CA VAL A 56 14.28 11.03 4.20
C VAL A 56 13.48 10.79 5.47
N ILE A 57 12.34 11.48 5.56
CA ILE A 57 11.40 11.36 6.68
C ILE A 57 10.39 10.28 6.32
N SER A 58 10.30 9.24 7.14
CA SER A 58 9.20 8.28 7.10
C SER A 58 8.21 8.62 8.20
N GLU A 59 6.95 8.82 7.85
CA GLU A 59 5.85 8.77 8.82
C GLU A 59 5.38 7.33 9.03
N ALA A 60 4.91 7.00 10.23
CA ALA A 60 4.27 5.73 10.54
C ALA A 60 3.23 5.91 11.65
N VAL A 61 2.10 5.22 11.56
CA VAL A 61 1.06 5.27 12.60
C VAL A 61 1.40 4.32 13.76
N ARG A 62 1.52 4.87 14.97
CA ARG A 62 1.55 4.09 16.22
C ARG A 62 0.58 4.71 17.22
N GLU A 63 -0.26 3.89 17.84
CA GLU A 63 -1.22 4.33 18.88
C GLU A 63 -2.21 5.44 18.40
N GLY A 64 -2.41 5.54 17.09
CA GLY A 64 -3.22 6.59 16.44
C GLY A 64 -2.50 7.92 16.24
N ARG A 65 -1.16 7.97 16.34
CA ARG A 65 -0.34 9.15 16.05
C ARG A 65 0.67 8.85 14.94
N TRP A 66 0.82 9.79 14.01
CA TRP A 66 1.92 9.80 13.04
C TRP A 66 3.23 10.11 13.77
N GLN A 67 4.24 9.26 13.61
CA GLN A 67 5.61 9.49 14.09
C GLN A 67 6.56 9.64 12.91
N THR A 68 7.29 10.75 12.84
CA THR A 68 8.38 10.96 11.87
C THR A 68 9.66 10.28 12.35
N ARG A 69 10.32 9.49 11.48
CA ARG A 69 11.60 8.82 11.77
C ARG A 69 12.55 8.86 10.57
N PRO A 70 13.88 8.81 10.79
CA PRO A 70 14.86 8.54 9.74
C PRO A 70 14.64 7.15 9.14
N LEU A 71 14.84 7.02 7.83
CA LEU A 71 14.64 5.76 7.09
C LEU A 71 15.39 4.56 7.70
N SER A 72 16.61 4.78 8.20
CA SER A 72 17.46 3.73 8.79
C SER A 72 16.89 3.11 10.08
N GLU A 73 16.12 3.84 10.90
CA GLU A 73 15.44 3.25 12.07
C GLU A 73 14.27 2.36 11.65
N VAL A 74 13.55 2.74 10.58
CA VAL A 74 12.37 2.01 10.11
C VAL A 74 12.77 0.66 9.52
N LEU A 75 13.81 0.64 8.69
CA LEU A 75 14.39 -0.59 8.12
C LEU A 75 14.87 -1.58 9.19
N GLN A 76 15.34 -1.09 10.35
CA GLN A 76 15.82 -1.94 11.45
C GLN A 76 14.70 -2.47 12.38
N ARG A 77 13.48 -1.92 12.31
CA ARG A 77 12.40 -2.18 13.29
C ARG A 77 11.05 -2.50 12.63
N ALA A 78 11.06 -2.99 11.40
CA ALA A 78 9.87 -3.32 10.62
C ALA A 78 9.08 -4.51 11.21
N HIS A 79 8.25 -4.23 12.23
CA HIS A 79 7.31 -5.19 12.82
C HIS A 79 5.84 -4.77 12.75
N THR A 80 5.56 -3.51 12.39
CA THR A 80 4.23 -3.05 11.91
C THR A 80 4.38 -1.62 11.38
N VAL A 81 4.13 -1.38 10.09
CA VAL A 81 4.18 -0.03 9.51
C VAL A 81 2.96 0.22 8.64
N GLY A 82 2.02 1.00 9.16
CA GLY A 82 0.99 1.64 8.35
C GLY A 82 1.55 2.91 7.71
N SER A 83 1.54 2.93 6.37
CA SER A 83 1.77 4.07 5.47
C SER A 83 2.93 5.01 5.80
N CYS A 84 4.07 4.81 5.12
CA CYS A 84 5.00 5.91 4.88
C CYS A 84 4.30 7.02 4.09
N VAL A 85 4.58 8.28 4.43
CA VAL A 85 4.51 9.43 3.52
C VAL A 85 5.87 10.12 3.64
N VAL A 86 6.57 10.30 2.52
CA VAL A 86 7.84 11.03 2.50
C VAL A 86 7.56 12.49 2.20
N HIS A 87 7.92 13.38 3.13
CA HIS A 87 7.76 14.82 2.94
C HIS A 87 9.05 15.57 3.28
N GLN A 88 9.81 15.96 2.25
CA GLN A 88 11.04 16.72 2.43
C GLN A 88 10.74 18.21 2.48
N THR A 89 10.66 18.78 3.68
CA THR A 89 10.48 20.23 3.88
C THR A 89 11.68 20.84 4.61
N GLN A 90 12.24 21.90 4.04
CA GLN A 90 13.06 22.85 4.79
C GLN A 90 12.31 24.19 4.92
N PRO A 91 12.43 24.89 6.07
CA PRO A 91 11.85 26.22 6.23
C PRO A 91 12.58 27.24 5.33
N PRO A 92 11.88 28.28 4.83
CA PRO A 92 12.46 29.23 3.89
C PRO A 92 13.54 30.08 4.59
N ARG A 93 14.79 29.93 4.15
CA ARG A 93 15.84 30.93 4.38
C ARG A 93 16.14 31.66 3.08
N THR A 94 16.10 32.98 3.16
CA THR A 94 16.41 33.91 2.08
C THR A 94 17.89 33.82 1.69
N THR A 95 18.20 33.12 0.61
CA THR A 95 19.33 33.41 -0.30
C THR A 95 19.20 32.51 -1.54
N GLY A 96 19.41 33.07 -2.73
CA GLY A 96 19.07 32.40 -3.98
C GLY A 96 19.93 31.16 -4.28
N ARG A 97 19.33 29.98 -4.15
CA ARG A 97 19.74 28.74 -4.83
C ARG A 97 18.49 27.99 -5.29
N ILE A 98 18.39 27.74 -6.59
CA ILE A 98 17.36 26.87 -7.15
C ILE A 98 17.78 25.43 -6.86
N TYR A 99 17.29 24.87 -5.76
CA TYR A 99 17.28 23.42 -5.57
C TYR A 99 16.09 22.84 -6.32
N ALA A 100 16.32 21.84 -7.16
CA ALA A 100 15.24 21.07 -7.77
C ALA A 100 14.43 20.40 -6.64
N ARG A 101 13.15 20.77 -6.52
CA ARG A 101 12.24 20.16 -5.54
C ARG A 101 11.64 18.89 -6.12
N THR A 102 12.07 17.72 -5.64
CA THR A 102 11.32 16.48 -5.82
C THR A 102 10.20 16.43 -4.78
N ASN A 103 9.00 16.91 -5.14
CA ASN A 103 7.77 16.71 -4.36
C ASN A 103 7.29 15.25 -4.51
N ALA A 104 8.11 14.28 -4.10
CA ALA A 104 7.80 12.86 -4.18
C ALA A 104 6.99 12.42 -2.94
N SER A 105 5.71 12.10 -3.13
CA SER A 105 4.85 11.46 -2.12
C SER A 105 4.51 10.05 -2.58
N THR A 106 4.60 9.07 -1.68
CA THR A 106 4.36 7.64 -1.94
C THR A 106 3.86 6.97 -0.67
N THR A 107 3.15 5.85 -0.81
CA THR A 107 2.72 5.01 0.33
C THR A 107 3.41 3.64 0.33
N HIS A 108 3.48 3.01 1.50
CA HIS A 108 4.24 1.77 1.70
C HIS A 108 3.45 0.50 1.35
N ALA A 109 3.10 0.33 0.07
CA ALA A 109 2.50 -0.91 -0.44
C ALA A 109 3.56 -1.96 -0.82
N HIS A 110 4.39 -2.39 0.14
CA HIS A 110 5.48 -3.36 -0.11
C HIS A 110 4.98 -4.70 -0.70
N ARG A 111 3.70 -5.05 -0.49
CA ARG A 111 3.08 -6.27 -1.02
C ARG A 111 2.91 -6.29 -2.55
N ARG A 112 3.22 -5.20 -3.26
CA ARG A 112 3.45 -5.25 -4.73
C ARG A 112 4.73 -6.00 -5.12
N TRP A 113 5.59 -6.32 -4.14
CA TRP A 113 6.82 -7.12 -4.27
C TRP A 113 6.76 -8.43 -3.46
N ASP A 114 5.57 -8.87 -3.01
CA ASP A 114 5.35 -10.25 -2.56
C ASP A 114 5.74 -11.20 -3.71
N ALA A 115 6.56 -12.22 -3.44
CA ALA A 115 7.01 -13.17 -4.44
C ALA A 115 5.83 -13.94 -5.08
N ASP A 116 4.77 -14.17 -4.30
CA ASP A 116 3.50 -14.73 -4.75
C ASP A 116 2.83 -13.88 -5.83
N PHE A 117 2.75 -12.57 -5.61
CA PHE A 117 2.11 -11.59 -6.46
C PHE A 117 2.96 -11.27 -7.70
N VAL A 118 4.29 -11.18 -7.55
CA VAL A 118 5.22 -11.01 -8.68
C VAL A 118 5.16 -12.21 -9.63
N THR A 119 5.08 -13.43 -9.10
CA THR A 119 4.90 -14.67 -9.89
C THR A 119 3.57 -14.66 -10.64
N LEU A 120 2.47 -14.35 -9.94
CA LEU A 120 1.15 -14.27 -10.56
C LEU A 120 1.08 -13.16 -11.62
N ARG A 121 1.61 -11.97 -11.34
CA ARG A 121 1.65 -10.87 -12.31
C ARG A 121 2.37 -11.29 -13.59
N LYS A 122 3.52 -11.97 -13.48
CA LYS A 122 4.26 -12.46 -14.65
C LYS A 122 3.44 -13.47 -15.48
N LEU A 123 2.71 -14.39 -14.84
CA LEU A 123 1.80 -15.31 -15.54
C LEU A 123 0.70 -14.59 -16.33
N LEU A 124 0.20 -13.47 -15.81
CA LEU A 124 -0.80 -12.63 -16.47
C LEU A 124 -0.19 -11.79 -17.60
N GLU A 125 0.96 -11.15 -17.37
CA GLU A 125 1.74 -10.40 -18.37
C GLU A 125 2.11 -11.27 -19.59
N ASP A 126 2.47 -12.54 -19.36
CA ASP A 126 2.79 -13.51 -20.40
C ASP A 126 1.54 -14.05 -21.15
N GLY A 127 0.33 -13.66 -20.73
CA GLY A 127 -0.93 -14.17 -21.29
C GLY A 127 -1.15 -15.67 -21.05
N THR A 128 -0.46 -16.26 -20.07
CA THR A 128 -0.44 -17.71 -19.80
C THR A 128 -1.83 -18.26 -19.48
N LEU A 129 -2.64 -17.49 -18.75
CA LEU A 129 -4.02 -17.85 -18.40
C LEU A 129 -5.05 -17.40 -19.46
N GLY A 130 -4.64 -16.66 -20.49
CA GLY A 130 -5.56 -15.95 -21.39
C GLY A 130 -6.26 -14.77 -20.69
N ARG A 131 -7.45 -14.38 -21.14
CA ARG A 131 -8.27 -13.39 -20.42
C ARG A 131 -8.71 -13.99 -19.09
N VAL A 132 -8.47 -13.28 -18.00
CA VAL A 132 -8.94 -13.67 -16.65
C VAL A 132 -10.42 -13.35 -16.54
N VAL A 133 -11.20 -14.27 -15.96
CA VAL A 133 -12.63 -14.10 -15.72
C VAL A 133 -13.00 -14.13 -14.23
N ASP A 134 -12.13 -14.74 -13.41
CA ASP A 134 -12.32 -14.84 -11.96
C ASP A 134 -10.96 -14.80 -11.28
N PHE A 135 -10.83 -13.91 -10.29
CA PHE A 135 -9.61 -13.69 -9.53
C PHE A 135 -9.96 -13.67 -8.04
N ASN A 136 -9.38 -14.55 -7.25
CA ASN A 136 -9.60 -14.60 -5.80
C ASN A 136 -8.26 -14.40 -5.10
N THR A 137 -8.21 -13.42 -4.19
CA THR A 137 -7.04 -13.08 -3.37
C THR A 137 -7.45 -13.12 -1.90
N HIS A 138 -6.70 -13.88 -1.11
CA HIS A 138 -7.06 -14.26 0.25
C HIS A 138 -5.96 -13.89 1.25
N PHE A 139 -6.39 -13.51 2.45
CA PHE A 139 -5.54 -13.30 3.63
C PHE A 139 -6.22 -13.93 4.86
N ASP A 140 -6.46 -15.25 4.76
CA ASP A 140 -7.14 -16.03 5.78
C ASP A 140 -6.13 -16.57 6.82
N ARG A 141 -6.53 -16.61 8.10
CA ARG A 141 -5.69 -17.11 9.22
C ARG A 141 -6.53 -17.68 10.37
N TYR A 142 -5.88 -18.43 11.27
CA TYR A 142 -6.45 -18.76 12.58
C TYR A 142 -5.96 -17.78 13.65
N SER A 143 -6.86 -16.95 14.18
CA SER A 143 -6.57 -16.02 15.27
C SER A 143 -7.82 -15.88 16.15
N PRO A 144 -8.23 -16.92 16.89
CA PRO A 144 -9.55 -16.99 17.54
C PRO A 144 -9.76 -15.99 18.68
N THR A 145 -8.69 -15.50 19.29
CA THR A 145 -8.72 -14.49 20.34
C THR A 145 -8.29 -13.12 19.80
N LEU A 146 -8.93 -12.06 20.29
CA LEU A 146 -8.51 -10.71 19.98
C LEU A 146 -7.34 -10.29 20.88
N ARG A 147 -6.18 -10.01 20.28
CA ARG A 147 -5.01 -9.48 21.02
C ARG A 147 -5.25 -8.00 21.37
N ALA A 148 -5.10 -7.65 22.65
CA ALA A 148 -5.22 -6.28 23.12
C ALA A 148 -4.17 -5.36 22.46
N GLY A 149 -4.59 -4.15 22.09
CA GLY A 149 -3.74 -3.13 21.46
C GLY A 149 -4.55 -2.16 20.61
N TRP A 150 -3.90 -1.11 20.09
CA TRP A 150 -4.59 -0.01 19.40
C TRP A 150 -5.38 -0.45 18.14
N LYS A 151 -5.03 -1.56 17.50
CA LYS A 151 -5.76 -2.16 16.37
C LYS A 151 -7.09 -2.82 16.78
N ALA A 152 -7.23 -3.22 18.04
CA ALA A 152 -8.46 -3.80 18.61
C ALA A 152 -9.47 -2.73 19.08
N GLU A 153 -9.09 -1.44 19.03
CA GLU A 153 -9.97 -0.33 19.40
C GLU A 153 -10.89 0.07 18.25
N THR A 154 -12.10 0.52 18.58
CA THR A 154 -13.00 1.22 17.66
C THR A 154 -12.44 2.61 17.35
N ARG A 155 -11.73 2.76 16.23
CA ARG A 155 -11.19 4.04 15.74
C ARG A 155 -11.26 4.12 14.21
N PRO A 156 -11.34 5.33 13.60
CA PRO A 156 -11.21 5.49 12.15
C PRO A 156 -9.90 4.88 11.62
N GLY A 157 -9.97 4.14 10.52
CA GLY A 157 -8.82 3.43 9.94
C GLY A 157 -8.46 2.09 10.61
N ASN A 158 -9.17 1.66 11.65
CA ASN A 158 -9.05 0.30 12.21
C ASN A 158 -10.06 -0.65 11.55
N GLY A 159 -9.70 -1.94 11.52
CA GLY A 159 -10.51 -3.01 10.93
C GLY A 159 -9.73 -3.86 9.96
N ALA A 160 -10.16 -5.12 9.77
CA ALA A 160 -9.49 -6.04 8.85
C ALA A 160 -9.46 -5.50 7.41
N ILE A 161 -10.47 -4.73 7.00
CA ILE A 161 -10.52 -4.13 5.66
C ILE A 161 -9.48 -3.01 5.45
N TYR A 162 -9.10 -2.27 6.50
CA TYR A 162 -7.99 -1.32 6.41
C TYR A 162 -6.62 -2.01 6.58
N ASP A 163 -6.52 -2.98 7.50
CA ASP A 163 -5.25 -3.65 7.81
C ASP A 163 -4.79 -4.60 6.70
N LEU A 164 -5.72 -5.38 6.13
CA LEU A 164 -5.45 -6.40 5.10
C LEU A 164 -6.09 -6.04 3.77
N GLY A 165 -7.30 -5.48 3.78
CA GLY A 165 -8.04 -5.12 2.55
C GLY A 165 -7.30 -4.07 1.71
N THR A 166 -6.58 -3.12 2.32
CA THR A 166 -5.69 -2.19 1.60
C THR A 166 -4.70 -2.92 0.69
N HIS A 167 -4.05 -3.99 1.17
CA HIS A 167 -3.09 -4.75 0.39
C HIS A 167 -3.76 -5.58 -0.71
N LEU A 168 -4.88 -6.24 -0.40
CA LEU A 168 -5.57 -7.09 -1.37
C LEU A 168 -6.22 -6.27 -2.50
N ILE A 169 -6.82 -5.12 -2.18
CA ILE A 169 -7.43 -4.21 -3.14
C ILE A 169 -6.36 -3.49 -3.97
N ASP A 170 -5.24 -3.06 -3.37
CA ASP A 170 -4.10 -2.49 -4.11
C ASP A 170 -3.54 -3.49 -5.14
N GLN A 171 -3.37 -4.76 -4.76
CA GLN A 171 -2.94 -5.82 -5.69
C GLN A 171 -3.94 -6.02 -6.85
N VAL A 172 -5.25 -6.01 -6.59
CA VAL A 172 -6.28 -6.12 -7.64
C VAL A 172 -6.25 -4.90 -8.57
N VAL A 173 -6.21 -3.68 -8.02
CA VAL A 173 -6.15 -2.43 -8.81
C VAL A 173 -4.86 -2.34 -9.62
N THR A 174 -3.74 -2.82 -9.08
CA THR A 174 -2.44 -2.89 -9.79
C THR A 174 -2.49 -3.82 -11.00
N LEU A 175 -3.30 -4.90 -10.97
CA LEU A 175 -3.42 -5.86 -12.06
C LEU A 175 -4.48 -5.49 -13.11
N PHE A 176 -5.61 -4.92 -12.68
CA PHE A 176 -6.81 -4.78 -13.52
C PHE A 176 -7.37 -3.35 -13.61
N GLY A 177 -6.75 -2.38 -12.91
CA GLY A 177 -7.27 -1.03 -12.79
C GLY A 177 -8.49 -0.94 -11.86
N LEU A 178 -9.23 0.18 -11.95
CA LEU A 178 -10.42 0.37 -11.13
C LEU A 178 -11.60 -0.49 -11.65
N PRO A 179 -12.33 -1.19 -10.76
CA PRO A 179 -13.57 -1.85 -11.12
C PRO A 179 -14.65 -0.82 -11.46
N ALA A 180 -15.68 -1.25 -12.19
CA ALA A 180 -16.87 -0.44 -12.45
C ALA A 180 -17.82 -0.40 -11.26
N LYS A 181 -17.89 -1.49 -10.46
CA LYS A 181 -18.77 -1.61 -9.29
C LYS A 181 -18.12 -2.38 -8.16
N ILE A 182 -18.66 -2.22 -6.96
CA ILE A 182 -18.21 -2.91 -5.75
C ILE A 182 -19.38 -3.43 -4.92
N THR A 183 -19.27 -4.67 -4.44
CA THR A 183 -20.19 -5.28 -3.47
C THR A 183 -19.36 -5.83 -2.32
N ALA A 184 -19.72 -5.60 -1.07
CA ALA A 184 -18.93 -6.07 0.05
C ALA A 184 -19.75 -6.56 1.23
N PHE A 185 -19.14 -7.45 2.01
CA PHE A 185 -19.62 -7.97 3.28
C PHE A 185 -18.49 -7.85 4.29
N ILE A 186 -18.71 -7.11 5.37
CA ILE A 186 -17.77 -6.90 6.47
C ILE A 186 -18.45 -7.37 7.76
N GLY A 187 -17.73 -8.08 8.62
CA GLY A 187 -18.31 -8.58 9.86
C GLY A 187 -17.29 -9.18 10.82
N ASN A 188 -17.81 -9.68 11.95
CA ASN A 188 -17.03 -10.28 13.02
C ASN A 188 -17.25 -11.79 13.10
N GLN A 189 -16.18 -12.55 12.91
CA GLN A 189 -16.12 -14.01 13.04
C GLN A 189 -15.78 -14.45 14.45
N ARG A 190 -15.02 -13.68 15.23
CA ARG A 190 -14.80 -14.00 16.65
C ARG A 190 -16.06 -13.73 17.47
N ALA A 191 -16.28 -14.56 18.48
CA ALA A 191 -17.35 -14.36 19.45
C ALA A 191 -17.09 -13.15 20.37
N ASP A 192 -15.83 -12.87 20.70
CA ASP A 192 -15.36 -11.81 21.62
C ASP A 192 -15.09 -10.45 20.92
N ALA A 193 -15.29 -10.36 19.61
CA ALA A 193 -15.03 -9.14 18.85
C ALA A 193 -15.87 -7.94 19.35
N PRO A 194 -15.27 -6.75 19.52
CA PRO A 194 -15.99 -5.51 19.83
C PRO A 194 -17.04 -5.17 18.77
N ARG A 195 -18.31 -5.42 19.08
CA ARG A 195 -19.45 -5.06 18.22
C ARG A 195 -19.76 -3.58 18.40
N GLY A 196 -19.16 -2.76 17.54
CA GLY A 196 -19.50 -1.34 17.44
C GLY A 196 -20.90 -1.13 16.86
N ALA A 197 -21.51 0.01 17.13
CA ALA A 197 -22.75 0.40 16.46
C ALA A 197 -22.44 1.06 15.11
N GLY A 198 -22.95 0.51 14.01
CA GLY A 198 -22.85 1.10 12.66
C GLY A 198 -21.40 1.26 12.18
N HIS A 199 -21.01 2.49 11.80
CA HIS A 199 -19.68 2.80 11.26
C HIS A 199 -18.51 2.57 12.24
N ALA A 200 -18.82 2.26 13.50
CA ALA A 200 -17.87 2.09 14.59
C ALA A 200 -17.44 0.62 14.82
N ASP A 201 -18.05 -0.34 14.12
CA ASP A 201 -17.58 -1.72 14.13
C ASP A 201 -16.36 -1.84 13.19
N PRO A 202 -15.17 -2.21 13.68
CA PRO A 202 -13.98 -2.35 12.84
C PRO A 202 -14.09 -3.53 11.86
N GLY A 203 -14.82 -4.60 12.22
CA GLY A 203 -14.86 -5.86 11.49
C GLY A 203 -13.53 -6.61 11.50
N ASP A 204 -13.54 -7.89 11.89
CA ASP A 204 -12.37 -8.77 11.81
C ASP A 204 -12.28 -9.64 10.55
N SER A 205 -13.30 -9.59 9.70
CA SER A 205 -13.36 -10.29 8.42
C SER A 205 -14.05 -9.47 7.34
N PHE A 206 -13.71 -9.75 6.08
CA PHE A 206 -14.40 -9.16 4.93
C PHE A 206 -14.41 -10.09 3.72
N THR A 207 -15.32 -9.81 2.79
CA THR A 207 -15.31 -10.29 1.41
C THR A 207 -15.79 -9.15 0.52
N VAL A 208 -14.95 -8.73 -0.43
CA VAL A 208 -15.19 -7.61 -1.34
C VAL A 208 -15.14 -8.16 -2.76
N HIS A 209 -16.21 -7.96 -3.51
CA HIS A 209 -16.33 -8.24 -4.94
C HIS A 209 -16.17 -6.95 -5.73
N LEU A 210 -15.20 -6.95 -6.64
CA LEU A 210 -14.81 -5.86 -7.52
C LEU A 210 -15.19 -6.29 -8.94
N HIS A 211 -16.17 -5.60 -9.54
CA HIS A 211 -16.82 -6.00 -10.79
C HIS A 211 -16.27 -5.19 -11.96
N TYR A 212 -15.87 -5.85 -13.03
CA TYR A 212 -15.33 -5.21 -14.24
C TYR A 212 -16.29 -5.38 -15.43
N ASN A 213 -16.30 -4.38 -16.34
CA ASN A 213 -17.23 -4.33 -17.48
C ASN A 213 -16.98 -5.42 -18.54
N ASP A 214 -15.81 -6.06 -18.53
CA ASP A 214 -15.43 -7.17 -19.40
C ASP A 214 -15.83 -8.55 -18.85
N GLY A 215 -16.50 -8.57 -17.70
CA GLY A 215 -16.96 -9.79 -17.03
C GLY A 215 -15.95 -10.41 -16.06
N LEU A 216 -14.80 -9.77 -15.81
CA LEU A 216 -13.94 -10.16 -14.69
C LEU A 216 -14.63 -9.86 -13.34
N LEU A 217 -14.64 -10.87 -12.47
CA LEU A 217 -14.96 -10.71 -11.04
C LEU A 217 -13.70 -10.93 -10.21
N ALA A 218 -13.25 -9.90 -9.49
CA ALA A 218 -12.16 -10.01 -8.53
C ALA A 218 -12.73 -10.02 -7.09
N THR A 219 -12.34 -11.02 -6.30
CA THR A 219 -12.77 -11.20 -4.90
C THR A 219 -11.56 -11.06 -3.97
N ALA A 220 -11.61 -10.06 -3.09
CA ALA A 220 -10.65 -9.89 -2.00
C ALA A 220 -11.28 -10.33 -0.67
N ARG A 221 -10.62 -11.22 0.06
CA ARG A 221 -11.17 -11.82 1.29
C ARG A 221 -10.13 -11.92 2.41
N ALA A 222 -10.58 -11.70 3.63
CA ALA A 222 -9.83 -12.11 4.82
C ALA A 222 -10.77 -12.65 5.92
N ALA A 223 -10.34 -13.73 6.56
CA ALA A 223 -10.99 -14.40 7.67
C ALA A 223 -9.99 -14.63 8.81
N VAL A 224 -10.46 -14.61 10.06
CA VAL A 224 -9.66 -14.85 11.28
C VAL A 224 -10.01 -16.17 11.98
N MET A 225 -10.98 -16.91 11.45
CA MET A 225 -11.41 -18.22 11.94
C MET A 225 -11.17 -19.35 10.92
N SER A 226 -10.11 -19.24 10.11
CA SER A 226 -9.72 -20.30 9.15
C SER A 226 -8.78 -21.30 9.83
N THR A 227 -9.23 -22.54 10.03
CA THR A 227 -8.43 -23.63 10.63
C THR A 227 -7.66 -24.46 9.61
N GLU A 228 -7.64 -24.07 8.34
CA GLU A 228 -6.90 -24.77 7.28
C GLU A 228 -5.38 -24.77 7.55
N GLU A 229 -4.73 -25.90 7.28
CA GLU A 229 -3.27 -26.04 7.33
C GLU A 229 -2.60 -25.27 6.18
N GLU A 230 -3.16 -25.39 4.97
CA GLU A 230 -2.75 -24.64 3.78
C GLU A 230 -3.75 -23.50 3.52
N GLN A 231 -3.43 -22.29 3.98
CA GLN A 231 -4.28 -21.12 3.71
C GLN A 231 -4.22 -20.75 2.23
N LEU A 232 -5.38 -20.66 1.58
CA LEU A 232 -5.46 -20.20 0.19
C LEU A 232 -4.93 -18.78 0.10
N ARG A 233 -4.10 -18.50 -0.91
CA ARG A 233 -3.54 -17.18 -1.19
C ARG A 233 -4.10 -16.59 -2.48
N PHE A 234 -4.05 -17.37 -3.56
CA PHE A 234 -4.59 -17.02 -4.86
C PHE A 234 -5.36 -18.18 -5.50
N TRP A 235 -6.49 -17.86 -6.13
CA TRP A 235 -7.17 -18.73 -7.09
C TRP A 235 -7.66 -17.90 -8.27
N VAL A 236 -7.02 -18.11 -9.42
CA VAL A 236 -7.24 -17.30 -10.63
C VAL A 236 -7.61 -18.22 -11.79
N ARG A 237 -8.66 -17.86 -12.52
CA ARG A 237 -9.19 -18.61 -13.66
C ARG A 237 -9.27 -17.69 -14.87
N GLY A 238 -8.68 -18.14 -15.98
CA GLY A 238 -8.80 -17.52 -17.29
C GLY A 238 -9.12 -18.53 -18.39
N GLU A 239 -9.31 -18.04 -19.60
CA GLU A 239 -9.76 -18.84 -20.76
C GLU A 239 -8.82 -19.99 -21.15
N LYS A 240 -7.53 -19.89 -20.85
CA LYS A 240 -6.51 -20.90 -21.23
C LYS A 240 -6.07 -21.78 -20.07
N GLY A 241 -6.44 -21.44 -18.83
CA GLY A 241 -6.02 -22.18 -17.65
C GLY A 241 -6.32 -21.50 -16.32
N SER A 242 -5.89 -22.12 -15.24
CA SER A 242 -6.02 -21.60 -13.87
C SER A 242 -4.71 -21.71 -13.09
N PHE A 243 -4.52 -20.79 -12.16
CA PHE A 243 -3.43 -20.76 -11.20
C PHE A 243 -3.97 -20.79 -9.79
N LYS A 244 -3.43 -21.67 -8.96
CA LYS A 244 -3.71 -21.77 -7.52
C LYS A 244 -2.41 -21.61 -6.75
N LYS A 245 -2.42 -20.83 -5.67
CA LYS A 245 -1.32 -20.81 -4.70
C LYS A 245 -1.86 -20.78 -3.28
N TYR A 246 -1.17 -21.51 -2.42
CA TYR A 246 -1.32 -21.50 -0.97
C TYR A 246 -0.14 -20.77 -0.34
N HIS A 247 -0.34 -20.32 0.90
CA HIS A 247 0.59 -19.53 1.71
C HIS A 247 0.91 -18.13 1.13
N LEU A 248 1.16 -17.20 2.04
CA LEU A 248 1.64 -15.84 1.73
C LEU A 248 3.15 -15.85 1.45
N ASP A 249 3.65 -14.76 0.88
CA ASP A 249 5.07 -14.42 0.87
C ASP A 249 5.75 -14.57 2.25
N VAL A 250 6.91 -15.23 2.26
CA VAL A 250 7.65 -15.63 3.46
C VAL A 250 8.53 -14.53 4.08
N GLN A 251 8.71 -13.37 3.43
CA GLN A 251 9.66 -12.35 3.87
C GLN A 251 9.33 -11.77 5.25
N GLU A 252 8.05 -11.60 5.59
CA GLU A 252 7.64 -11.07 6.90
C GLU A 252 8.02 -12.04 8.02
N ASP A 253 7.71 -13.33 7.86
CA ASP A 253 8.07 -14.40 8.81
C ASP A 253 9.59 -14.57 8.92
N GLN A 254 10.32 -14.47 7.81
CA GLN A 254 11.78 -14.53 7.79
C GLN A 254 12.44 -13.33 8.49
N LEU A 255 11.91 -12.11 8.31
CA LEU A 255 12.36 -10.91 9.05
C LEU A 255 12.13 -11.07 10.56
N LEU A 256 10.96 -11.59 10.94
CA LEU A 256 10.60 -11.93 12.33
C LEU A 256 11.54 -13.00 12.92
N ALA A 257 11.90 -14.02 12.14
CA ALA A 257 12.85 -15.08 12.52
C ALA A 257 14.32 -14.61 12.56
N GLY A 258 14.63 -13.39 12.15
CA GLY A 258 15.97 -12.80 12.22
C GLY A 258 16.77 -12.82 10.93
N LEU A 259 16.26 -13.45 9.85
CA LEU A 259 16.86 -13.41 8.52
C LEU A 259 16.74 -11.99 7.94
N ARG A 260 17.65 -11.62 7.03
CA ARG A 260 17.77 -10.25 6.48
C ARG A 260 17.89 -10.26 4.96
N PRO A 261 17.44 -9.19 4.28
CA PRO A 261 17.67 -9.03 2.85
C PRO A 261 19.16 -9.14 2.49
N GLY A 262 19.45 -9.88 1.42
CA GLY A 262 20.81 -10.18 0.97
C GLY A 262 21.45 -11.40 1.64
N GLN A 263 20.83 -12.02 2.65
CA GLN A 263 21.23 -13.34 3.14
C GLN A 263 20.67 -14.46 2.25
N GLU A 264 21.37 -15.59 2.21
CA GLU A 264 20.94 -16.79 1.48
C GLU A 264 19.56 -17.27 1.95
N GLY A 265 18.69 -17.65 1.02
CA GLY A 265 17.32 -18.09 1.29
C GLY A 265 16.30 -16.97 1.58
N TYR A 266 16.72 -15.71 1.72
CA TYR A 266 15.79 -14.61 2.02
C TYR A 266 14.82 -14.33 0.85
N GLY A 267 13.52 -14.34 1.15
CA GLY A 267 12.39 -14.19 0.24
C GLY A 267 12.08 -15.40 -0.64
N PHE A 268 12.83 -16.50 -0.54
CA PHE A 268 12.58 -17.69 -1.35
C PHE A 268 11.51 -18.57 -0.69
N ASP A 269 10.43 -18.81 -1.42
CA ASP A 269 9.44 -19.84 -1.09
C ASP A 269 10.10 -21.23 -1.07
N PRO A 270 9.80 -22.10 -0.09
CA PRO A 270 10.11 -23.52 -0.21
C PRO A 270 9.27 -24.18 -1.32
N GLU A 271 9.72 -25.31 -1.86
CA GLU A 271 9.01 -26.00 -2.96
C GLU A 271 7.56 -26.39 -2.59
N SER A 272 7.28 -26.63 -1.31
CA SER A 272 5.93 -26.89 -0.79
C SER A 272 4.98 -25.71 -0.97
N HIS A 273 5.47 -24.47 -1.07
CA HIS A 273 4.66 -23.27 -1.29
C HIS A 273 4.46 -22.95 -2.79
N TYR A 274 5.03 -23.74 -3.70
CA TYR A 274 4.92 -23.46 -5.14
C TYR A 274 3.48 -23.52 -5.64
N GLY A 275 3.19 -22.71 -6.66
CA GLY A 275 1.86 -22.65 -7.26
C GLY A 275 1.51 -23.94 -8.03
N THR A 276 0.23 -24.19 -8.19
CA THR A 276 -0.31 -25.18 -9.13
C THR A 276 -0.87 -24.45 -10.35
N LEU A 277 -0.29 -24.70 -11.52
CA LEU A 277 -0.73 -24.17 -12.80
C LEU A 277 -1.43 -25.29 -13.60
N THR A 278 -2.65 -25.05 -14.07
CA THR A 278 -3.42 -26.00 -14.89
C THR A 278 -3.75 -25.35 -16.22
N LEU A 279 -3.22 -25.88 -17.33
CA LEU A 279 -3.36 -25.31 -18.68
C LEU A 279 -4.13 -26.27 -19.59
N LEU A 280 -4.87 -25.73 -20.56
CA LEU A 280 -5.43 -26.53 -21.64
C LEU A 280 -4.32 -26.94 -22.64
N LYS A 281 -4.06 -28.24 -22.75
CA LYS A 281 -3.23 -28.85 -23.81
C LYS A 281 -4.09 -29.88 -24.54
N ASP A 282 -4.17 -29.78 -25.87
CA ASP A 282 -5.01 -30.65 -26.71
C ASP A 282 -6.47 -30.78 -26.23
N GLY A 283 -7.05 -29.66 -25.79
CA GLY A 283 -8.41 -29.57 -25.25
C GLY A 283 -8.60 -30.15 -23.84
N LYS A 284 -7.53 -30.64 -23.19
CA LYS A 284 -7.58 -31.26 -21.86
C LYS A 284 -6.82 -30.44 -20.81
N PRO A 285 -7.32 -30.29 -19.57
CA PRO A 285 -6.57 -29.67 -18.49
C PRO A 285 -5.36 -30.52 -18.09
N VAL A 286 -4.16 -29.95 -18.14
CA VAL A 286 -2.92 -30.56 -17.67
C VAL A 286 -2.38 -29.73 -16.51
N ARG A 287 -2.26 -30.37 -15.34
CA ARG A 287 -1.72 -29.79 -14.11
C ARG A 287 -0.20 -29.91 -14.07
N GLN A 288 0.48 -28.87 -13.61
CA GLN A 288 1.92 -28.85 -13.33
C GLN A 288 2.19 -27.95 -12.12
N THR A 289 3.22 -28.28 -11.34
CA THR A 289 3.77 -27.35 -10.34
C THR A 289 4.42 -26.17 -11.05
N HIS A 290 4.27 -24.97 -10.49
CA HIS A 290 4.84 -23.73 -11.00
C HIS A 290 5.66 -23.06 -9.89
N PRO A 291 7.00 -23.08 -9.99
CA PRO A 291 7.87 -22.44 -9.01
C PRO A 291 7.54 -20.97 -8.81
N THR A 292 7.60 -20.50 -7.56
CA THR A 292 7.62 -19.06 -7.26
C THR A 292 8.88 -18.46 -7.89
N LEU A 293 8.76 -17.32 -8.56
CA LEU A 293 9.90 -16.61 -9.14
C LEU A 293 10.89 -16.16 -8.05
N PRO A 294 12.20 -16.07 -8.35
CA PRO A 294 13.17 -15.46 -7.44
C PRO A 294 12.69 -14.08 -6.97
N PRO A 295 12.70 -13.81 -5.66
CA PRO A 295 12.09 -12.62 -5.09
C PRO A 295 12.87 -11.36 -5.48
N GLN A 296 12.16 -10.31 -5.88
CA GLN A 296 12.72 -8.94 -5.91
C GLN A 296 12.86 -8.37 -4.50
N THR A 297 12.08 -8.91 -3.55
CA THR A 297 12.00 -8.54 -2.13
C THR A 297 11.46 -7.13 -1.88
N TYR A 298 11.08 -6.86 -0.63
CA TYR A 298 10.69 -5.52 -0.15
C TYR A 298 11.80 -4.46 -0.29
N VAL A 299 13.06 -4.84 -0.57
CA VAL A 299 14.15 -3.90 -0.87
C VAL A 299 13.89 -3.12 -2.16
N GLU A 300 13.25 -3.73 -3.16
CA GLU A 300 13.05 -3.07 -4.45
C GLU A 300 12.08 -1.87 -4.35
N TYR A 301 11.14 -1.87 -3.39
CA TYR A 301 10.36 -0.66 -3.05
C TYR A 301 11.28 0.54 -2.72
N TYR A 302 12.27 0.32 -1.86
CA TYR A 302 13.22 1.36 -1.45
C TYR A 302 14.17 1.75 -2.58
N ARG A 303 14.54 0.80 -3.45
CA ARG A 303 15.37 1.07 -4.63
C ARG A 303 14.65 1.89 -5.69
N VAL A 304 13.36 1.64 -5.91
CA VAL A 304 12.52 2.48 -6.79
C VAL A 304 12.33 3.86 -6.17
N LEU A 305 12.09 3.95 -4.85
CA LEU A 305 12.01 5.22 -4.14
C LEU A 305 13.31 6.04 -4.22
N GLU A 306 14.48 5.40 -4.07
CA GLU A 306 15.78 6.05 -4.22
C GLU A 306 15.92 6.70 -5.61
N LYS A 307 15.63 5.96 -6.69
CA LYS A 307 15.66 6.49 -8.05
C LYS A 307 14.72 7.69 -8.20
N ALA A 308 13.47 7.57 -7.74
CA ALA A 308 12.49 8.65 -7.81
C ALA A 308 12.93 9.92 -7.04
N LEU A 309 13.56 9.76 -5.86
CA LEU A 309 14.12 10.86 -5.08
C LEU A 309 15.30 11.55 -5.78
N ASN A 310 16.09 10.79 -6.55
CA ASN A 310 17.15 11.30 -7.42
C ASN A 310 16.63 11.91 -8.74
N GLY A 311 15.31 11.90 -8.98
CA GLY A 311 14.69 12.40 -10.22
C GLY A 311 14.69 11.40 -11.37
N GLU A 312 14.98 10.12 -11.10
CA GLU A 312 14.99 9.04 -12.08
C GLU A 312 13.69 8.20 -11.96
N GLY A 313 12.79 8.33 -12.93
CA GLY A 313 11.54 7.57 -12.96
C GLY A 313 10.46 8.09 -11.98
N GLU A 314 9.49 7.22 -11.68
CA GLU A 314 8.34 7.54 -10.83
C GLU A 314 8.47 6.91 -9.44
N VAL A 315 7.71 7.46 -8.47
CA VAL A 315 7.58 6.89 -7.12
C VAL A 315 7.02 5.45 -7.15
N PRO A 316 7.38 4.57 -6.20
CA PRO A 316 6.96 3.16 -6.21
C PRO A 316 5.43 2.96 -6.11
N VAL A 317 4.73 3.90 -5.48
CA VAL A 317 3.26 3.95 -5.41
C VAL A 317 2.84 5.41 -5.55
N LYS A 318 1.96 5.73 -6.50
CA LYS A 318 1.47 7.11 -6.67
C LYS A 318 0.47 7.47 -5.57
N ALA A 319 0.41 8.76 -5.21
CA ALA A 319 -0.53 9.22 -4.19
C ALA A 319 -1.99 9.02 -4.63
N GLU A 320 -2.24 9.13 -5.93
CA GLU A 320 -3.53 8.93 -6.60
C GLU A 320 -3.96 7.45 -6.55
N GLU A 321 -3.03 6.51 -6.75
CA GLU A 321 -3.29 5.07 -6.61
C GLU A 321 -3.70 4.72 -5.18
N ALA A 322 -2.93 5.21 -4.20
CA ALA A 322 -3.23 4.99 -2.78
C ALA A 322 -4.58 5.61 -2.38
N ALA A 323 -4.89 6.82 -2.86
CA ALA A 323 -6.17 7.48 -2.62
C ALA A 323 -7.36 6.69 -3.24
N ALA A 324 -7.17 6.10 -4.43
CA ALA A 324 -8.18 5.28 -5.07
C ALA A 324 -8.45 3.97 -4.31
N VAL A 325 -7.40 3.31 -3.78
CA VAL A 325 -7.56 2.13 -2.90
C VAL A 325 -8.34 2.49 -1.63
N ILE A 326 -8.03 3.61 -0.96
CA ILE A 326 -8.81 4.08 0.20
C ILE A 326 -10.26 4.38 -0.18
N ARG A 327 -10.52 5.01 -1.34
CA ARG A 327 -11.88 5.25 -1.85
C ARG A 327 -12.66 3.95 -2.03
N LEU A 328 -12.03 2.90 -2.57
CA LEU A 328 -12.64 1.56 -2.69
C LEU A 328 -12.95 0.92 -1.33
N ILE A 329 -12.10 1.12 -0.31
CA ILE A 329 -12.36 0.65 1.06
C ILE A 329 -13.57 1.34 1.68
N GLU A 330 -13.70 2.67 1.52
CA GLU A 330 -14.88 3.39 2.00
C GLU A 330 -16.16 2.94 1.28
N LEU A 331 -16.10 2.75 -0.05
CA LEU A 331 -17.24 2.20 -0.82
C LEU A 331 -17.57 0.75 -0.42
N ALA A 332 -16.58 -0.09 -0.09
CA ALA A 332 -16.83 -1.43 0.45
C ALA A 332 -17.56 -1.37 1.80
N LYS A 333 -17.19 -0.44 2.69
CA LYS A 333 -17.90 -0.23 3.96
C LYS A 333 -19.34 0.24 3.72
N GLU A 334 -19.55 1.23 2.84
CA GLU A 334 -20.88 1.73 2.49
C GLU A 334 -21.75 0.64 1.84
N SER A 335 -21.17 -0.18 0.95
CA SER A 335 -21.82 -1.33 0.32
C SER A 335 -22.30 -2.35 1.37
N SER A 336 -21.41 -2.73 2.30
CA SER A 336 -21.74 -3.70 3.35
C SER A 336 -22.77 -3.19 4.36
N GLN A 337 -22.82 -1.87 4.60
CA GLN A 337 -23.80 -1.26 5.52
C GLN A 337 -25.16 -1.04 4.87
N SER A 338 -25.18 -0.69 3.59
CA SER A 338 -26.41 -0.44 2.83
C SER A 338 -27.03 -1.71 2.24
N GLY A 339 -26.28 -2.81 2.17
CA GLY A 339 -26.69 -4.06 1.53
C GLY A 339 -26.78 -3.96 0.01
N LYS A 340 -26.03 -3.03 -0.61
CA LYS A 340 -26.12 -2.70 -2.04
C LYS A 340 -24.78 -2.81 -2.74
N THR A 341 -24.82 -3.16 -4.02
CA THR A 341 -23.72 -2.90 -4.95
C THR A 341 -23.68 -1.41 -5.27
N LEU A 342 -22.49 -0.81 -5.23
CA LEU A 342 -22.25 0.60 -5.54
C LEU A 342 -21.42 0.73 -6.82
N ASP A 343 -21.66 1.80 -7.58
CA ASP A 343 -20.77 2.21 -8.68
C ASP A 343 -19.53 2.95 -8.11
N VAL A 344 -18.42 2.93 -8.85
CA VAL A 344 -17.09 3.39 -8.38
C VAL A 344 -16.68 4.74 -8.95
#